data_AF-A0A1M4TM54-F1
#
_entry.id   AF-A0A1M4TM54-F1
#
_cell.length_a   1.000
_cell.length_b   1.000
_cell.length_c   1.000
_cell.angle_alpha   90.00
_cell.angle_beta   90.00
_cell.angle_gamma   90.00
#
_symmetry.space_group_name_H-M   'P 1'
#
loop_
_entity.id
_entity.type
_entity.pdbx_description
1 polymer ?
#
loop_
_entity_poly.entity_id
_entity_poly.type
_entity_poly.pdbx_seq_one_letter_code
_entity_poly.pdbx_strand_id
1 'polypeptide(L)'
;MKKLPFILILLMCSLSAFSAEKFVRVFDFTGSGQAQALPVAKSTIYGNGSAYGYDLGTMQNNGQPFFFSVDVPEGNYKVTVTLGNKDAATCTTVKAESRRLMLESIPTKKGEFTTYTFTVNVRNTKIGENDSVRIKPREVGKLIWDNKLTLEFNGENPSVTEIKIEKADNLITLFLAGDSTVVDENNEPWSGWGQLLTRFFTPDVAVANYAESGEAANSFVSSKRFAKLLSEMKPGDYLIIQFGHNDQKQKGEGKGPYESYTKNLKYLIDEARAKGGIPVLVTSMERRRFDDEGKQIDTHGDYPDAVRKLAKQENLTLLDLNEMSKVLYQTWGVEGSKKAFVHFPAGTFPGQKEDLADNTHFNPYGGYEMAKCIVQMLKDSDLAINQYIVKDFKGFDPSRPDAFDAVRIPRSPLYSMAKPDGN
;
A
#
# COMPACT_ATOMS: atom_id res chain seq x y z
N MET A 1 0.91 65.64 -41.82
CA MET A 1 0.48 64.29 -42.27
C MET A 1 1.59 63.62 -43.09
N LYS A 2 2.39 62.76 -42.46
CA LYS A 2 3.16 61.69 -43.14
C LYS A 2 3.16 60.49 -42.21
N LYS A 3 2.65 59.36 -42.70
CA LYS A 3 2.44 58.10 -41.98
C LYS A 3 3.80 57.38 -41.81
N LEU A 4 4.08 56.86 -40.62
CA LEU A 4 5.17 55.91 -40.36
C LEU A 4 4.54 54.51 -40.25
N PRO A 5 5.07 53.46 -40.90
CA PRO A 5 4.47 52.13 -40.86
C PRO A 5 4.85 51.40 -39.56
N PHE A 6 3.86 50.74 -38.97
CA PHE A 6 4.02 49.79 -37.88
C PHE A 6 4.72 48.53 -38.42
N ILE A 7 5.93 48.24 -37.94
CA ILE A 7 6.57 46.94 -38.14
C ILE A 7 6.10 46.03 -37.00
N LEU A 8 5.29 45.04 -37.34
CA LEU A 8 4.88 43.97 -36.44
C LEU A 8 6.02 42.95 -36.35
N ILE A 9 6.79 42.97 -35.26
CA ILE A 9 7.77 41.93 -34.95
C ILE A 9 6.99 40.74 -34.41
N LEU A 10 6.83 39.71 -35.24
CA LEU A 10 6.29 38.41 -34.84
C LEU A 10 7.38 37.69 -34.03
N LEU A 11 7.28 37.73 -32.70
CA LEU A 11 8.15 36.96 -31.82
C LEU A 11 7.71 35.48 -31.89
N MET A 12 8.37 34.68 -32.73
CA MET A 12 8.27 33.22 -32.67
C MET A 12 8.90 32.73 -31.37
N CYS A 13 8.09 32.52 -30.33
CA CYS A 13 8.48 31.71 -29.18
C CYS A 13 8.58 30.25 -29.63
N SER A 14 9.80 29.77 -29.89
CA SER A 14 10.09 28.35 -29.95
C SER A 14 9.95 27.78 -28.54
N LEU A 15 8.84 27.08 -28.26
CA LEU A 15 8.75 26.18 -27.11
C LEU A 15 9.71 25.01 -27.36
N SER A 16 10.90 25.08 -26.78
CA SER A 16 11.77 23.93 -26.61
C SER A 16 11.09 23.01 -25.60
N ALA A 17 10.38 21.99 -26.07
CA ALA A 17 9.96 20.89 -25.22
C ALA A 17 11.22 20.15 -24.75
N PHE A 18 11.68 20.47 -23.54
CA PHE A 18 12.63 19.62 -22.84
C PHE A 18 11.92 18.29 -22.58
N SER A 19 12.22 17.26 -23.38
CA SER A 19 11.89 15.89 -23.02
C SER A 19 12.70 15.57 -21.76
N ALA A 20 12.05 15.56 -20.60
CA ALA A 20 12.66 15.02 -19.40
C ALA A 20 13.19 13.62 -19.73
N GLU A 21 14.48 13.37 -19.51
CA GLU A 21 15.04 12.04 -19.70
C GLU A 21 14.23 11.05 -18.86
N LYS A 22 13.71 10.01 -19.50
CA LYS A 22 13.00 8.94 -18.79
C LYS A 22 14.01 8.28 -17.85
N PHE A 23 13.78 8.38 -16.54
CA PHE A 23 14.56 7.63 -15.57
C PHE A 23 14.35 6.13 -15.82
N VAL A 24 15.39 5.47 -16.32
CA VAL A 24 15.45 4.02 -16.52
C VAL A 24 16.77 3.53 -15.92
N ARG A 25 16.69 2.49 -15.09
CA ARG A 25 17.83 1.78 -14.51
C ARG A 25 17.61 0.28 -14.60
N VAL A 26 18.62 -0.45 -15.02
CA VAL A 26 18.63 -1.92 -15.06
C VAL A 26 19.75 -2.39 -14.14
N PHE A 27 19.50 -3.39 -13.33
CA PHE A 27 20.41 -3.94 -12.33
C PHE A 27 20.62 -5.43 -12.58
N ASP A 28 21.86 -5.85 -12.81
CA ASP A 28 22.24 -7.23 -13.07
C ASP A 28 22.81 -7.89 -11.81
N PHE A 29 22.15 -8.94 -11.32
CA PHE A 29 22.55 -9.70 -10.13
C PHE A 29 23.39 -10.94 -10.49
N THR A 30 23.56 -11.25 -11.78
CA THR A 30 24.26 -12.44 -12.26
C THR A 30 25.75 -12.20 -12.49
N GLY A 31 26.16 -10.94 -12.64
CA GLY A 31 27.53 -10.57 -13.03
C GLY A 31 27.85 -10.92 -14.48
N SER A 32 26.82 -11.17 -15.31
CA SER A 32 26.97 -11.51 -16.73
C SER A 32 27.52 -10.36 -17.58
N GLY A 33 27.43 -9.12 -17.09
CA GLY A 33 27.97 -7.95 -17.78
C GLY A 33 27.11 -7.52 -18.96
N GLN A 34 25.77 -7.63 -18.83
CA GLN A 34 24.85 -7.12 -19.84
C GLN A 34 25.10 -5.63 -20.12
N ALA A 35 25.16 -5.26 -21.40
CA ALA A 35 25.37 -3.88 -21.80
C ALA A 35 24.28 -2.97 -21.22
N GLN A 36 24.69 -1.85 -20.62
CA GLN A 36 23.81 -0.83 -20.01
C GLN A 36 23.13 -1.24 -18.68
N ALA A 37 23.39 -2.44 -18.14
CA ALA A 37 22.97 -2.82 -16.80
C ALA A 37 24.03 -2.48 -15.74
N LEU A 38 23.58 -2.05 -14.56
CA LEU A 38 24.41 -1.76 -13.39
C LEU A 38 24.64 -3.06 -12.60
N PRO A 39 25.90 -3.48 -12.36
CA PRO A 39 26.17 -4.73 -11.65
C PRO A 39 25.85 -4.63 -10.15
N VAL A 40 25.13 -5.62 -9.62
CA VAL A 40 24.86 -5.78 -8.18
C VAL A 40 25.68 -6.95 -7.66
N ALA A 41 26.97 -6.69 -7.39
CA ALA A 41 27.85 -7.64 -6.74
C ALA A 41 27.50 -7.77 -5.25
N LYS A 42 27.99 -8.84 -4.59
CA LYS A 42 27.82 -9.03 -3.13
C LYS A 42 28.36 -7.84 -2.31
N SER A 43 29.32 -7.09 -2.83
CA SER A 43 29.88 -5.89 -2.20
C SER A 43 29.12 -4.60 -2.51
N THR A 44 28.11 -4.64 -3.39
CA THR A 44 27.30 -3.46 -3.73
C THR A 44 26.27 -3.24 -2.62
N ILE A 45 26.63 -2.44 -1.63
CA ILE A 45 25.80 -2.14 -0.45
C ILE A 45 25.25 -0.71 -0.57
N TYR A 46 23.92 -0.57 -0.46
CA TYR A 46 23.24 0.71 -0.48
C TYR A 46 23.74 1.62 0.66
N GLY A 47 23.97 2.91 0.35
CA GLY A 47 24.45 3.89 1.32
C GLY A 47 25.93 3.81 1.66
N ASN A 48 26.65 2.76 1.23
CA ASN A 48 28.09 2.62 1.41
C ASN A 48 28.85 3.05 0.14
N GLY A 49 28.75 4.34 -0.21
CA GLY A 49 29.32 4.90 -1.44
C GLY A 49 28.58 4.50 -2.72
N SER A 50 27.43 3.81 -2.60
CA SER A 50 26.57 3.42 -3.71
C SER A 50 25.15 3.92 -3.51
N ALA A 51 24.56 4.50 -4.56
CA ALA A 51 23.17 4.95 -4.62
C ALA A 51 22.17 3.79 -4.84
N TYR A 52 22.68 2.56 -4.96
CA TYR A 52 21.88 1.34 -5.10
C TYR A 52 22.62 0.14 -4.49
N GLY A 53 21.91 -0.94 -4.23
CA GLY A 53 22.53 -2.20 -3.82
C GLY A 53 21.72 -2.95 -2.77
N TYR A 54 22.35 -3.96 -2.19
CA TYR A 54 21.79 -4.66 -1.05
C TYR A 54 21.65 -3.73 0.16
N ASP A 55 20.55 -3.86 0.89
CA ASP A 55 20.22 -2.97 2.02
C ASP A 55 19.89 -3.77 3.28
N LEU A 56 19.80 -3.06 4.41
CA LEU A 56 19.39 -3.57 5.72
C LEU A 56 20.25 -4.75 6.21
N GLY A 57 21.52 -4.78 5.82
CA GLY A 57 22.47 -5.83 6.21
C GLY A 57 22.16 -7.22 5.62
N THR A 58 21.38 -7.27 4.55
CA THR A 58 20.99 -8.51 3.88
C THR A 58 21.67 -8.67 2.53
N MET A 59 21.61 -9.87 1.93
CA MET A 59 22.02 -10.10 0.55
C MET A 59 21.43 -11.41 0.02
N GLN A 60 21.35 -11.55 -1.31
CA GLN A 60 20.94 -12.80 -1.96
C GLN A 60 22.00 -13.88 -1.71
N ASN A 61 21.86 -14.60 -0.59
CA ASN A 61 22.80 -15.62 -0.15
C ASN A 61 22.11 -16.65 0.74
N ASN A 62 22.50 -17.92 0.60
CA ASN A 62 22.03 -19.03 1.44
C ASN A 62 20.51 -19.13 1.60
N GLY A 63 19.76 -18.75 0.56
CA GLY A 63 18.31 -18.77 0.53
C GLY A 63 17.61 -17.93 1.60
N GLN A 64 18.29 -16.94 2.17
CA GLN A 64 17.72 -16.00 3.14
C GLN A 64 16.98 -14.85 2.43
N PRO A 65 15.98 -14.24 3.08
CA PRO A 65 15.36 -13.02 2.56
C PRO A 65 16.37 -11.89 2.48
N PHE A 66 16.20 -11.01 1.50
CA PHE A 66 17.09 -9.86 1.30
C PHE A 66 16.37 -8.65 0.71
N PHE A 67 17.00 -7.50 0.88
CA PHE A 67 16.52 -6.21 0.41
C PHE A 67 17.45 -5.64 -0.64
N PHE A 68 16.86 -4.97 -1.63
CA PHE A 68 17.54 -4.12 -2.58
C PHE A 68 16.95 -2.72 -2.50
N SER A 69 17.81 -1.71 -2.43
CA SER A 69 17.40 -0.31 -2.43
C SER A 69 18.10 0.46 -3.52
N VAL A 70 17.45 1.53 -3.99
CA VAL A 70 18.01 2.47 -4.97
C VAL A 70 17.43 3.86 -4.76
N ASP A 71 18.29 4.86 -4.80
CA ASP A 71 17.87 6.26 -4.78
C ASP A 71 17.04 6.58 -6.02
N VAL A 72 15.82 7.03 -5.79
CA VAL A 72 14.92 7.50 -6.84
C VAL A 72 14.19 8.75 -6.34
N PRO A 73 13.89 9.72 -7.22
CA PRO A 73 13.01 10.81 -6.82
C PRO A 73 11.60 10.27 -6.50
N GLU A 74 10.82 11.06 -5.78
CA GLU A 74 9.40 10.75 -5.55
C GLU A 74 8.63 10.52 -6.86
N GLY A 75 7.68 9.59 -6.83
CA GLY A 75 6.78 9.28 -7.92
C GLY A 75 6.47 7.80 -8.08
N ASN A 76 5.85 7.46 -9.20
CA ASN A 76 5.46 6.10 -9.52
C ASN A 76 6.50 5.45 -10.44
N TYR A 77 6.79 4.17 -10.20
CA TYR A 77 7.79 3.40 -10.95
C TYR A 77 7.23 2.07 -11.38
N LYS A 78 7.36 1.75 -12.67
CA LYS A 78 7.22 0.36 -13.14
C LYS A 78 8.50 -0.37 -12.79
N VAL A 79 8.37 -1.43 -12.01
CA VAL A 79 9.46 -2.32 -11.60
C VAL A 79 9.26 -3.65 -12.29
N THR A 80 10.22 -4.04 -13.12
CA THR A 80 10.26 -5.34 -13.77
C THR A 80 11.35 -6.18 -13.13
N VAL A 81 11.00 -7.37 -12.63
CA VAL A 81 11.93 -8.30 -12.01
C VAL A 81 11.98 -9.59 -12.81
N THR A 82 13.17 -10.13 -13.01
CA THR A 82 13.36 -11.49 -13.53
C THR A 82 13.76 -12.39 -12.38
N LEU A 83 12.86 -13.30 -12.02
CA LEU A 83 12.97 -14.22 -10.91
C LEU A 83 13.44 -15.60 -11.40
N GLY A 84 14.23 -16.27 -10.57
CA GLY A 84 14.71 -17.62 -10.84
C GLY A 84 16.18 -17.80 -10.51
N ASN A 85 16.65 -19.04 -10.60
CA ASN A 85 18.00 -19.40 -10.25
C ASN A 85 18.51 -20.52 -11.17
N LYS A 86 19.74 -20.37 -11.68
CA LYS A 86 20.37 -21.35 -12.58
C LYS A 86 20.57 -22.71 -11.91
N ASP A 87 20.88 -22.72 -10.62
CA ASP A 87 21.44 -23.87 -9.93
C ASP A 87 20.45 -24.56 -8.99
N ALA A 88 19.34 -23.90 -8.63
CA ALA A 88 18.32 -24.41 -7.71
C ALA A 88 16.90 -23.98 -8.10
N ALA A 89 15.89 -24.71 -7.61
CA ALA A 89 14.51 -24.24 -7.63
C ALA A 89 14.31 -23.13 -6.58
N THR A 90 13.31 -22.27 -6.80
CA THR A 90 12.99 -21.15 -5.90
C THR A 90 11.49 -20.96 -5.78
N CYS A 91 11.04 -20.33 -4.71
CA CYS A 91 9.71 -19.76 -4.56
C CYS A 91 9.84 -18.35 -3.99
N THR A 92 9.72 -17.34 -4.85
CA THR A 92 10.03 -15.94 -4.51
C THR A 92 8.76 -15.13 -4.37
N THR A 93 8.56 -14.55 -3.20
CA THR A 93 7.64 -13.45 -2.93
C THR A 93 8.41 -12.13 -3.04
N VAL A 94 7.80 -11.14 -3.69
CA VAL A 94 8.36 -9.79 -3.79
C VAL A 94 7.46 -8.82 -3.05
N LYS A 95 8.04 -8.06 -2.12
CA LYS A 95 7.38 -6.92 -1.47
C LYS A 95 8.14 -5.64 -1.79
N ALA A 96 7.49 -4.50 -1.66
CA ALA A 96 8.15 -3.21 -1.78
C ALA A 96 7.89 -2.32 -0.56
N GLU A 97 8.79 -1.38 -0.32
CA GLU A 97 8.66 -0.37 0.73
C GLU A 97 8.43 -1.02 2.10
N SER A 98 7.50 -0.49 2.90
CA SER A 98 7.03 -1.13 4.13
C SER A 98 6.13 -2.33 3.80
N ARG A 99 6.70 -3.39 3.21
CA ARG A 99 6.12 -4.72 2.96
C ARG A 99 4.82 -4.75 2.13
N ARG A 100 4.63 -3.82 1.19
CA ARG A 100 3.53 -3.90 0.21
C ARG A 100 3.69 -5.14 -0.66
N LEU A 101 2.69 -6.02 -0.72
CA LEU A 101 2.80 -7.30 -1.43
C LEU A 101 2.67 -7.10 -2.94
N MET A 102 3.75 -7.31 -3.70
CA MET A 102 3.75 -7.11 -5.15
C MET A 102 3.52 -8.42 -5.90
N LEU A 103 4.32 -9.44 -5.60
CA LEU A 103 4.22 -10.76 -6.20
C LEU A 103 4.15 -11.81 -5.09
N GLU A 104 3.17 -12.71 -5.18
CA GLU A 104 2.90 -13.72 -4.16
C GLU A 104 3.43 -15.08 -4.59
N SER A 105 4.43 -15.60 -3.86
CA SER A 105 4.93 -16.98 -3.94
C SER A 105 5.11 -17.52 -5.37
N ILE A 106 6.01 -16.91 -6.15
CA ILE A 106 6.28 -17.31 -7.54
C ILE A 106 7.27 -18.48 -7.56
N PRO A 107 6.83 -19.71 -7.93
CA PRO A 107 7.74 -20.83 -8.05
C PRO A 107 8.48 -20.80 -9.40
N THR A 108 9.76 -21.16 -9.38
CA THR A 108 10.54 -21.47 -10.59
C THR A 108 11.36 -22.73 -10.39
N LYS A 109 11.42 -23.58 -11.40
CA LYS A 109 12.31 -24.74 -11.41
C LYS A 109 13.76 -24.30 -11.52
N LYS A 110 14.68 -25.21 -11.23
CA LYS A 110 16.11 -25.01 -11.51
C LYS A 110 16.32 -24.65 -12.99
N GLY A 111 16.99 -23.52 -13.25
CA GLY A 111 17.27 -23.01 -14.59
C GLY A 111 16.09 -22.32 -15.29
N GLU A 112 14.94 -22.23 -14.63
CA GLU A 112 13.78 -21.49 -15.13
C GLU A 112 13.84 -20.03 -14.65
N PHE A 113 13.52 -19.11 -15.55
CA PHE A 113 13.46 -17.68 -15.26
C PHE A 113 12.13 -17.12 -15.74
N THR A 114 11.49 -16.31 -14.91
CA THR A 114 10.19 -15.70 -15.19
C THR A 114 10.23 -14.21 -14.89
N THR A 115 9.61 -13.40 -15.75
CA THR A 115 9.67 -11.94 -15.65
C THR A 115 8.29 -11.39 -15.33
N TYR A 116 8.23 -10.51 -14.34
CA TYR A 116 7.01 -9.85 -13.90
C TYR A 116 7.25 -8.36 -13.78
N THR A 117 6.22 -7.58 -14.08
CA THR A 117 6.19 -6.14 -13.83
C THR A 117 5.11 -5.84 -12.81
N PHE A 118 5.37 -4.87 -11.93
CA PHE A 118 4.42 -4.27 -10.99
C PHE A 118 4.77 -2.78 -10.81
N THR A 119 3.94 -2.04 -10.09
CA THR A 119 4.14 -0.60 -9.89
C THR A 119 4.34 -0.26 -8.43
N VAL A 120 5.37 0.54 -8.14
CA VAL A 120 5.71 1.02 -6.81
C VAL A 120 5.54 2.54 -6.75
N ASN A 121 4.75 3.00 -5.79
CA ASN A 121 4.70 4.41 -5.41
C ASN A 121 5.78 4.70 -4.35
N VAL A 122 6.73 5.56 -4.68
CA VAL A 122 7.76 6.09 -3.78
C VAL A 122 7.40 7.53 -3.41
N ARG A 123 7.48 7.87 -2.13
CA ARG A 123 7.09 9.19 -1.62
C ARG A 123 7.94 9.63 -0.45
N ASN A 124 8.05 10.94 -0.28
CA ASN A 124 8.68 11.56 0.86
C ASN A 124 7.69 12.47 1.60
N THR A 125 8.15 13.12 2.67
CA THR A 125 7.28 13.98 3.49
C THR A 125 7.04 15.36 2.91
N LYS A 126 7.78 15.81 1.89
CA LYS A 126 7.77 17.21 1.42
C LYS A 126 6.48 17.55 0.66
N ILE A 127 5.93 18.72 0.97
CA ILE A 127 4.76 19.31 0.29
C ILE A 127 5.21 20.66 -0.26
N GLY A 128 5.52 20.71 -1.55
CA GLY A 128 6.19 21.87 -2.13
C GLY A 128 7.55 22.13 -1.46
N GLU A 129 7.96 23.40 -1.41
CA GLU A 129 9.29 23.78 -0.91
C GLU A 129 9.36 23.94 0.62
N ASN A 130 8.27 24.38 1.25
CA ASN A 130 8.29 24.91 2.62
C ASN A 130 7.36 24.16 3.59
N ASP A 131 6.74 23.07 3.16
CA ASP A 131 5.83 22.30 4.01
C ASP A 131 6.14 20.80 3.98
N SER A 132 5.67 20.07 5.00
CA SER A 132 5.86 18.63 5.10
C SER A 132 4.79 17.93 5.93
N VAL A 133 4.59 16.65 5.63
CA VAL A 133 3.80 15.72 6.44
C VAL A 133 4.39 15.65 7.84
N ARG A 134 3.53 15.78 8.86
CA ARG A 134 3.91 15.57 10.26
C ARG A 134 3.91 14.08 10.56
N ILE A 135 5.07 13.45 10.42
CA ILE A 135 5.26 12.03 10.78
C ILE A 135 5.47 11.87 12.28
N LYS A 136 4.96 10.77 12.84
CA LYS A 136 5.12 10.40 14.25
C LYS A 136 6.54 9.88 14.50
N PRO A 137 7.06 9.95 15.74
CA PRO A 137 8.36 9.36 16.06
C PRO A 137 8.48 7.88 15.67
N ARG A 138 7.38 7.11 15.77
CA ARG A 138 7.33 5.69 15.38
C ARG A 138 7.42 5.44 13.87
N GLU A 139 7.28 6.48 13.04
CA GLU A 139 7.38 6.40 11.59
C GLU A 139 8.78 6.69 11.07
N VAL A 140 9.65 7.27 11.91
CA VAL A 140 11.02 7.58 11.53
C VAL A 140 11.75 6.28 11.20
N GLY A 141 12.31 6.20 9.99
CA GLY A 141 12.99 5.01 9.49
C GLY A 141 12.08 3.95 8.87
N LYS A 142 10.76 4.15 8.82
CA LYS A 142 9.89 3.31 7.98
C LYS A 142 10.24 3.54 6.50
N LEU A 143 10.19 2.47 5.72
CA LEU A 143 10.51 2.45 4.29
C LEU A 143 9.40 3.04 3.41
N ILE A 144 8.79 4.18 3.78
CA ILE A 144 7.66 4.80 3.04
C ILE A 144 7.64 6.34 3.08
N TRP A 145 8.62 6.96 3.74
CA TRP A 145 8.78 8.41 3.88
C TRP A 145 10.22 8.84 3.64
N ASP A 146 10.83 8.31 2.59
CA ASP A 146 12.23 8.52 2.24
C ASP A 146 12.40 8.80 0.72
N ASN A 147 13.63 8.78 0.23
CA ASN A 147 13.95 9.08 -1.18
C ASN A 147 14.57 7.88 -1.90
N LYS A 148 14.13 6.67 -1.55
CA LYS A 148 14.60 5.43 -2.19
C LYS A 148 13.43 4.51 -2.48
N LEU A 149 13.61 3.67 -3.48
CA LEU A 149 12.75 2.52 -3.73
C LEU A 149 13.38 1.31 -3.04
N THR A 150 12.60 0.60 -2.22
CA THR A 150 13.08 -0.60 -1.52
C THR A 150 12.28 -1.82 -1.95
N LEU A 151 12.96 -2.91 -2.30
CA LEU A 151 12.36 -4.21 -2.61
C LEU A 151 12.83 -5.25 -1.59
N GLU A 152 11.92 -6.09 -1.13
CA GLU A 152 12.19 -7.29 -0.35
C GLU A 152 11.93 -8.53 -1.22
N PHE A 153 12.90 -9.44 -1.28
CA PHE A 153 12.76 -10.76 -1.88
C PHE A 153 12.79 -11.80 -0.77
N ASN A 154 11.73 -12.60 -0.67
CA ASN A 154 11.50 -13.52 0.44
C ASN A 154 10.87 -14.83 -0.05
N GLY A 155 10.83 -15.88 0.78
CA GLY A 155 10.31 -17.20 0.44
C GLY A 155 11.37 -18.30 0.47
N GLU A 156 11.16 -19.37 -0.28
CA GLU A 156 12.08 -20.50 -0.34
C GLU A 156 13.17 -20.23 -1.38
N ASN A 157 14.40 -19.99 -0.92
CA ASN A 157 15.54 -19.65 -1.78
C ASN A 157 15.26 -18.46 -2.73
N PRO A 158 14.80 -17.30 -2.22
CA PRO A 158 14.38 -16.20 -3.05
C PRO A 158 15.52 -15.76 -3.98
N SER A 159 15.22 -15.60 -5.25
CA SER A 159 16.23 -15.26 -6.26
C SER A 159 15.69 -14.30 -7.31
N VAL A 160 16.49 -13.26 -7.58
CA VAL A 160 16.35 -12.31 -8.68
C VAL A 160 17.65 -12.29 -9.47
N THR A 161 17.53 -12.22 -10.80
CA THR A 161 18.68 -12.08 -11.71
C THR A 161 18.77 -10.67 -12.29
N GLU A 162 17.64 -9.99 -12.43
CA GLU A 162 17.57 -8.65 -13.00
C GLU A 162 16.43 -7.85 -12.37
N ILE A 163 16.69 -6.55 -12.16
CA ILE A 163 15.68 -5.57 -11.79
C ILE A 163 15.77 -4.41 -12.77
N LYS A 164 14.66 -4.05 -13.41
CA LYS A 164 14.52 -2.83 -14.22
C LYS A 164 13.52 -1.90 -13.56
N ILE A 165 13.90 -0.63 -13.39
CA ILE A 165 13.09 0.40 -12.76
C ILE A 165 12.92 1.56 -13.73
N GLU A 166 11.67 1.92 -13.99
CA GLU A 166 11.29 2.94 -14.95
C GLU A 166 10.32 3.92 -14.30
N LYS A 167 10.65 5.21 -14.28
CA LYS A 167 9.71 6.23 -13.80
C LYS A 167 8.49 6.29 -14.72
N ALA A 168 7.31 6.30 -14.14
CA ALA A 168 6.03 6.17 -14.81
C ALA A 168 5.02 7.17 -14.24
N ASP A 169 5.16 8.45 -14.61
CA ASP A 169 4.37 9.54 -14.02
C ASP A 169 2.91 9.62 -14.53
N ASN A 170 2.58 8.89 -15.60
CA ASN A 170 1.27 8.91 -16.26
C ASN A 170 0.36 7.73 -15.87
N LEU A 171 0.65 7.07 -14.75
CA LEU A 171 -0.19 5.98 -14.24
C LEU A 171 -1.39 6.50 -13.45
N ILE A 172 -2.49 5.74 -13.49
CA ILE A 172 -3.60 5.95 -12.56
C ILE A 172 -3.07 5.67 -11.15
N THR A 173 -3.29 6.59 -10.24
CA THR A 173 -2.93 6.41 -8.83
C THR A 173 -4.18 6.13 -8.00
N LEU A 174 -4.16 5.00 -7.29
CA LEU A 174 -5.12 4.63 -6.27
C LEU A 174 -4.57 5.06 -4.91
N PHE A 175 -5.03 6.21 -4.43
CA PHE A 175 -4.65 6.73 -3.12
C PHE A 175 -5.50 6.09 -2.03
N LEU A 176 -4.87 5.67 -0.93
CA LEU A 176 -5.57 5.16 0.26
C LEU A 176 -5.42 6.15 1.41
N ALA A 177 -6.55 6.57 1.98
CA ALA A 177 -6.61 7.36 3.20
C ALA A 177 -7.29 6.54 4.30
N GLY A 178 -6.60 6.32 5.42
CA GLY A 178 -7.16 5.55 6.52
C GLY A 178 -6.29 5.43 7.76
N ASP A 179 -6.63 4.45 8.59
CA ASP A 179 -6.07 4.21 9.92
C ASP A 179 -5.14 2.97 9.97
N SER A 180 -4.92 2.41 11.18
CA SER A 180 -4.06 1.23 11.41
C SER A 180 -4.54 -0.04 10.71
N THR A 181 -5.79 -0.10 10.27
CA THR A 181 -6.31 -1.27 9.53
C THR A 181 -6.01 -1.19 8.03
N VAL A 182 -5.58 -0.01 7.53
CA VAL A 182 -5.28 0.26 6.12
C VAL A 182 -3.77 0.38 5.87
N VAL A 183 -3.03 0.94 6.83
CA VAL A 183 -1.61 1.34 6.77
C VAL A 183 -0.64 0.27 6.24
N ASP A 184 0.48 0.74 5.68
CA ASP A 184 1.68 -0.07 5.48
C ASP A 184 2.46 -0.23 6.80
N GLU A 185 2.38 -1.40 7.41
CA GLU A 185 3.18 -1.70 8.60
C GLU A 185 4.59 -2.17 8.20
N ASN A 186 5.64 -1.57 8.76
CA ASN A 186 7.02 -1.93 8.41
C ASN A 186 7.46 -3.28 9.00
N ASN A 187 6.83 -3.71 10.11
CA ASN A 187 7.31 -4.82 10.91
C ASN A 187 6.21 -5.86 11.17
N GLU A 188 6.58 -7.13 11.11
CA GLU A 188 5.75 -8.24 11.58
C GLU A 188 5.47 -8.10 13.10
N PRO A 189 4.33 -8.63 13.60
CA PRO A 189 3.27 -9.33 12.85
C PRO A 189 2.18 -8.45 12.25
N TRP A 190 2.26 -7.13 12.39
CA TRP A 190 1.15 -6.22 12.10
C TRP A 190 0.94 -6.05 10.60
N SER A 191 -0.30 -5.86 10.13
CA SER A 191 -0.57 -5.60 8.72
C SER A 191 -1.91 -4.88 8.54
N GLY A 192 -1.95 -3.94 7.59
CA GLY A 192 -3.18 -3.31 7.12
C GLY A 192 -3.57 -3.84 5.74
N TRP A 193 -4.85 -3.83 5.38
CA TRP A 193 -5.29 -4.39 4.09
C TRP A 193 -4.76 -3.61 2.88
N GLY A 194 -4.51 -2.30 3.03
CA GLY A 194 -3.95 -1.46 1.96
C GLY A 194 -2.54 -1.89 1.54
N GLN A 195 -1.77 -2.45 2.47
CA GLN A 195 -0.46 -3.03 2.20
C GLN A 195 -0.53 -4.24 1.26
N LEU A 196 -1.55 -5.10 1.43
CA LEU A 196 -1.72 -6.30 0.60
C LEU A 196 -2.45 -6.01 -0.71
N LEU A 197 -3.21 -4.91 -0.77
CA LEU A 197 -4.01 -4.52 -1.93
C LEU A 197 -3.19 -4.43 -3.23
N THR A 198 -1.92 -4.03 -3.12
CA THR A 198 -0.99 -3.87 -4.25
C THR A 198 -0.89 -5.10 -5.15
N ARG A 199 -1.03 -6.31 -4.60
CA ARG A 199 -0.93 -7.59 -5.32
C ARG A 199 -1.97 -7.75 -6.43
N PHE A 200 -3.09 -7.05 -6.32
CA PHE A 200 -4.28 -7.31 -7.13
C PHE A 200 -4.42 -6.36 -8.32
N PHE A 201 -3.46 -5.47 -8.55
CA PHE A 201 -3.50 -4.53 -9.66
C PHE A 201 -2.42 -4.82 -10.70
N THR A 202 -2.79 -4.59 -11.97
CA THR A 202 -1.84 -4.59 -13.08
C THR A 202 -0.85 -3.42 -12.95
N PRO A 203 0.28 -3.45 -13.68
CA PRO A 203 1.29 -2.38 -13.63
C PRO A 203 0.80 -1.00 -14.10
N ASP A 204 -0.42 -0.87 -14.58
CA ASP A 204 -0.97 0.41 -15.02
C ASP A 204 -1.62 1.22 -13.88
N VAL A 205 -1.68 0.65 -12.67
CA VAL A 205 -2.14 1.33 -11.46
C VAL A 205 -1.03 1.37 -10.41
N ALA A 206 -0.78 2.55 -9.85
CA ALA A 206 0.04 2.72 -8.65
C ALA A 206 -0.85 2.79 -7.40
N VAL A 207 -0.62 1.95 -6.41
CA VAL A 207 -1.30 2.08 -5.10
C VAL A 207 -0.42 2.91 -4.17
N ALA A 208 -0.94 4.04 -3.72
CA ALA A 208 -0.25 4.98 -2.84
C ALA A 208 -0.96 5.03 -1.48
N ASN A 209 -0.50 4.22 -0.53
CA ASN A 209 -1.13 4.07 0.77
C ASN A 209 -0.67 5.14 1.78
N TYR A 210 -1.47 6.19 2.02
CA TYR A 210 -1.16 7.28 2.95
C TYR A 210 -1.66 7.06 4.37
N ALA A 211 -2.40 5.97 4.61
CA ALA A 211 -2.94 5.64 5.91
C ALA A 211 -1.84 5.54 6.98
N GLU A 212 -2.20 5.80 8.24
CA GLU A 212 -1.29 5.61 9.36
C GLU A 212 -2.02 5.20 10.63
N SER A 213 -1.35 4.38 11.43
CA SER A 213 -1.86 3.90 12.71
C SER A 213 -2.25 5.05 13.64
N GLY A 214 -3.44 4.96 14.24
CA GLY A 214 -4.00 5.96 15.14
C GLY A 214 -4.63 7.19 14.46
N GLU A 215 -4.64 7.28 13.12
CA GLU A 215 -5.32 8.39 12.46
C GLU A 215 -6.86 8.26 12.54
N ALA A 216 -7.51 9.39 12.77
CA ALA A 216 -8.91 9.67 12.49
C ALA A 216 -8.99 10.62 11.29
N ALA A 217 -10.17 10.83 10.70
CA ALA A 217 -10.30 11.64 9.49
C ALA A 217 -9.77 13.08 9.68
N ASN A 218 -10.00 13.69 10.85
CA ASN A 218 -9.44 15.01 11.17
C ASN A 218 -7.93 15.00 11.41
N SER A 219 -7.40 13.98 12.08
CA SER A 219 -5.97 13.94 12.38
C SER A 219 -5.18 13.71 11.09
N PHE A 220 -5.72 12.96 10.13
CA PHE A 220 -5.14 12.75 8.80
C PHE A 220 -5.00 14.06 8.02
N VAL A 221 -5.98 14.96 8.14
CA VAL A 221 -5.90 16.33 7.60
C VAL A 221 -4.87 17.15 8.37
N SER A 222 -4.94 17.17 9.70
CA SER A 222 -4.08 18.02 10.53
C SER A 222 -2.59 17.64 10.49
N SER A 223 -2.29 16.36 10.24
CA SER A 223 -0.94 15.82 10.01
C SER A 223 -0.42 16.09 8.59
N LYS A 224 -1.21 16.76 7.75
CA LYS A 224 -0.89 17.15 6.37
C LYS A 224 -0.69 15.96 5.41
N ARG A 225 -1.09 14.75 5.79
CA ARG A 225 -1.10 13.58 4.89
C ARG A 225 -2.03 13.81 3.71
N PHE A 226 -3.22 14.36 3.98
CA PHE A 226 -4.16 14.68 2.91
C PHE A 226 -3.62 15.76 1.97
N ALA A 227 -2.97 16.80 2.51
CA ALA A 227 -2.35 17.83 1.69
C ALA A 227 -1.23 17.26 0.80
N LYS A 228 -0.42 16.33 1.32
CA LYS A 228 0.60 15.62 0.52
C LYS A 228 -0.03 14.75 -0.57
N LEU A 229 -1.07 14.01 -0.24
CA LEU A 229 -1.80 13.19 -1.20
C LEU A 229 -2.36 14.07 -2.35
N LEU A 230 -3.02 15.17 -2.01
CA LEU A 230 -3.58 16.12 -2.98
C LEU A 230 -2.54 16.83 -3.84
N SER A 231 -1.28 16.95 -3.39
CA SER A 231 -0.21 17.53 -4.21
C SER A 231 0.19 16.63 -5.37
N GLU A 232 0.01 15.31 -5.24
CA GLU A 232 0.35 14.32 -6.25
C GLU A 232 -0.84 13.88 -7.12
N MET A 233 -2.07 14.17 -6.66
CA MET A 233 -3.31 13.77 -7.32
C MET A 233 -3.51 14.47 -8.66
N LYS A 234 -3.89 13.68 -9.67
CA LYS A 234 -4.22 14.10 -11.02
C LYS A 234 -5.67 13.73 -11.37
N PRO A 235 -6.28 14.39 -12.37
CA PRO A 235 -7.60 14.00 -12.85
C PRO A 235 -7.65 12.53 -13.27
N GLY A 236 -8.67 11.80 -12.80
CA GLY A 236 -8.84 10.36 -13.06
C GLY A 236 -8.17 9.44 -12.03
N ASP A 237 -7.39 9.98 -11.08
CA ASP A 237 -6.92 9.22 -9.92
C ASP A 237 -8.08 8.91 -8.96
N TYR A 238 -7.92 7.88 -8.13
CA TYR A 238 -8.92 7.43 -7.16
C TYR A 238 -8.48 7.74 -5.75
N LEU A 239 -9.42 8.10 -4.88
CA LEU A 239 -9.20 8.23 -3.44
C LEU A 239 -10.11 7.28 -2.67
N ILE A 240 -9.55 6.19 -2.14
CA ILE A 240 -10.26 5.24 -1.27
C ILE A 240 -10.15 5.73 0.17
N ILE A 241 -11.29 6.01 0.80
CA ILE A 241 -11.36 6.62 2.12
C ILE A 241 -11.98 5.64 3.11
N GLN A 242 -11.19 5.20 4.10
CA GLN A 242 -11.67 4.37 5.19
C GLN A 242 -11.20 4.90 6.56
N PHE A 243 -12.13 5.46 7.33
CA PHE A 243 -11.91 5.88 8.72
C PHE A 243 -13.07 5.39 9.59
N GLY A 244 -12.94 5.52 10.92
CA GLY A 244 -14.01 5.17 11.86
C GLY A 244 -13.49 4.62 13.17
N HIS A 245 -12.42 3.81 13.17
CA HIS A 245 -11.90 3.18 14.39
C HIS A 245 -11.49 4.18 15.46
N ASN A 246 -10.85 5.28 15.04
CA ASN A 246 -10.35 6.33 15.93
C ASN A 246 -11.34 7.49 16.07
N ASP A 247 -12.14 7.76 15.03
CA ASP A 247 -13.19 8.78 15.06
C ASP A 247 -14.24 8.50 16.13
N GLN A 248 -14.62 7.23 16.34
CA GLN A 248 -15.61 6.85 17.36
C GLN A 248 -15.19 7.08 18.81
N LYS A 249 -13.88 7.25 19.04
CA LYS A 249 -13.31 7.51 20.35
C LYS A 249 -13.33 9.00 20.69
N GLN A 250 -13.50 9.88 19.71
CA GLN A 250 -13.57 11.32 19.95
C GLN A 250 -14.88 11.65 20.67
N LYS A 251 -14.77 12.38 21.79
CA LYS A 251 -15.89 12.84 22.61
C LYS A 251 -15.87 14.35 22.74
N GLY A 252 -17.00 14.94 23.09
CA GLY A 252 -17.16 16.39 23.27
C GLY A 252 -18.19 16.98 22.31
N GLU A 253 -18.45 18.27 22.47
CA GLU A 253 -19.41 19.01 21.64
C GLU A 253 -19.02 18.97 20.16
N GLY A 254 -19.99 18.69 19.29
CA GLY A 254 -19.78 18.58 17.84
C GLY A 254 -19.08 17.29 17.38
N LYS A 255 -18.83 16.33 18.28
CA LYS A 255 -18.21 15.04 17.97
C LYS A 255 -19.28 13.95 17.81
N GLY A 256 -19.31 13.35 16.64
CA GLY A 256 -20.19 12.22 16.38
C GLY A 256 -20.16 11.75 14.93
N PRO A 257 -20.81 10.60 14.66
CA PRO A 257 -20.85 9.99 13.33
C PRO A 257 -21.51 10.91 12.30
N TYR A 258 -22.64 11.53 12.65
CA TYR A 258 -23.38 12.43 11.76
C TYR A 258 -22.97 13.91 11.86
N GLU A 259 -21.92 14.22 12.63
CA GLU A 259 -21.43 15.57 12.88
C GLU A 259 -19.99 15.75 12.37
N SER A 260 -18.99 15.81 13.25
CA SER A 260 -17.60 16.02 12.85
C SER A 260 -17.10 14.96 11.88
N TYR A 261 -17.50 13.69 12.05
CA TYR A 261 -16.98 12.59 11.24
C TYR A 261 -17.39 12.74 9.76
N THR A 262 -18.69 12.80 9.46
CA THR A 262 -19.18 13.03 8.09
C THR A 262 -18.71 14.37 7.52
N LYS A 263 -18.57 15.43 8.34
CA LYS A 263 -18.00 16.70 7.89
C LYS A 263 -16.55 16.55 7.42
N ASN A 264 -15.72 15.80 8.15
CA ASN A 264 -14.34 15.55 7.75
C ASN A 264 -14.27 14.69 6.49
N LEU A 265 -15.07 13.63 6.40
CA LEU A 265 -15.14 12.80 5.19
C LEU A 265 -15.59 13.62 3.97
N LYS A 266 -16.59 14.48 4.14
CA LYS A 266 -17.06 15.38 3.08
C LYS A 266 -15.95 16.33 2.61
N TYR A 267 -15.15 16.87 3.53
CA TYR A 267 -14.00 17.68 3.15
C TYR A 267 -13.01 16.90 2.27
N LEU A 268 -12.69 15.64 2.61
CA LEU A 268 -11.82 14.81 1.78
C LEU A 268 -12.40 14.57 0.38
N ILE A 269 -13.71 14.31 0.31
CA ILE A 269 -14.45 14.09 -0.95
C ILE A 269 -14.42 15.33 -1.83
N ASP A 270 -14.75 16.50 -1.27
CA ASP A 270 -14.89 17.75 -2.01
C ASP A 270 -13.53 18.19 -2.58
N GLU A 271 -12.45 18.09 -1.80
CA GLU A 271 -11.10 18.47 -2.25
C GLU A 271 -10.54 17.49 -3.30
N ALA A 272 -10.82 16.18 -3.18
CA ALA A 272 -10.43 15.21 -4.20
C ALA A 272 -11.15 15.49 -5.53
N ARG A 273 -12.45 15.79 -5.50
CA ARG A 273 -13.22 16.19 -6.69
C ARG A 273 -12.68 17.47 -7.30
N ALA A 274 -12.28 18.45 -6.48
CA ALA A 274 -11.69 19.70 -6.96
C ALA A 274 -10.38 19.48 -7.75
N LYS A 275 -9.66 18.38 -7.48
CA LYS A 275 -8.49 17.93 -8.24
C LYS A 275 -8.82 17.04 -9.45
N GLY A 276 -10.10 16.75 -9.69
CA GLY A 276 -10.55 15.80 -10.70
C GLY A 276 -10.38 14.33 -10.29
N GLY A 277 -10.10 14.06 -9.02
CA GLY A 277 -10.04 12.71 -8.46
C GLY A 277 -11.43 12.12 -8.23
N ILE A 278 -11.48 10.79 -8.14
CA ILE A 278 -12.68 9.98 -7.96
C ILE A 278 -12.70 9.43 -6.53
N PRO A 279 -13.42 10.07 -5.59
CA PRO A 279 -13.51 9.57 -4.22
C PRO A 279 -14.42 8.34 -4.14
N VAL A 280 -14.01 7.38 -3.31
CA VAL A 280 -14.73 6.14 -3.01
C VAL A 280 -14.75 5.98 -1.50
N LEU A 281 -15.93 5.76 -0.94
CA LEU A 281 -16.09 5.57 0.50
C LEU A 281 -16.03 4.08 0.85
N VAL A 282 -15.36 3.77 1.95
CA VAL A 282 -15.29 2.43 2.53
C VAL A 282 -15.73 2.52 3.99
N THR A 283 -16.74 1.74 4.37
CA THR A 283 -17.09 1.60 5.78
C THR A 283 -15.96 0.90 6.54
N SER A 284 -15.60 1.34 7.74
CA SER A 284 -14.63 0.60 8.57
C SER A 284 -15.12 -0.83 8.84
N MET A 285 -14.23 -1.81 8.68
CA MET A 285 -14.52 -3.20 9.07
C MET A 285 -14.78 -3.31 10.58
N GLU A 286 -15.46 -4.38 10.96
CA GLU A 286 -15.65 -4.73 12.37
C GLU A 286 -14.33 -5.04 13.08
N ARG A 287 -14.33 -4.92 14.41
CA ARG A 287 -13.33 -5.57 15.27
C ARG A 287 -13.72 -7.02 15.51
N ARG A 288 -12.74 -7.85 15.88
CA ARG A 288 -12.98 -9.23 16.32
C ARG A 288 -13.70 -9.23 17.68
N ARG A 289 -15.03 -9.27 17.65
CA ARG A 289 -15.89 -9.35 18.84
C ARG A 289 -17.07 -10.27 18.59
N PHE A 290 -17.34 -11.12 19.56
CA PHE A 290 -18.43 -12.10 19.54
C PHE A 290 -19.18 -12.08 20.86
N ASP A 291 -20.46 -12.45 20.84
CA ASP A 291 -21.24 -12.73 22.06
C ASP A 291 -20.97 -14.13 22.60
N ASP A 292 -21.63 -14.48 23.71
CA ASP A 292 -21.49 -15.78 24.38
C ASP A 292 -21.99 -16.95 23.52
N GLU A 293 -22.79 -16.67 22.48
CA GLU A 293 -23.31 -17.65 21.51
C GLU A 293 -22.39 -17.78 20.28
N GLY A 294 -21.31 -16.99 20.23
CA GLY A 294 -20.35 -16.99 19.13
C GLY A 294 -20.80 -16.20 17.89
N LYS A 295 -21.81 -15.34 18.03
CA LYS A 295 -22.27 -14.45 16.96
C LYS A 295 -21.44 -13.17 16.95
N GLN A 296 -21.07 -12.71 15.76
CA GLN A 296 -20.33 -11.46 15.58
C GLN A 296 -21.18 -10.26 16.06
N ILE A 297 -20.56 -9.32 16.80
CA ILE A 297 -21.22 -8.12 17.34
C ILE A 297 -20.70 -6.86 16.64
N ASP A 298 -21.61 -5.94 16.31
CA ASP A 298 -21.29 -4.60 15.81
C ASP A 298 -20.39 -3.81 16.81
N THR A 299 -19.29 -3.25 16.32
CA THR A 299 -18.26 -2.60 17.14
C THR A 299 -18.04 -1.12 16.85
N HIS A 300 -18.80 -0.57 15.90
CA HIS A 300 -18.65 0.81 15.43
C HIS A 300 -19.91 1.69 15.55
N GLY A 301 -21.00 1.17 16.14
CA GLY A 301 -22.26 1.91 16.29
C GLY A 301 -22.73 2.51 14.97
N ASP A 302 -23.14 3.78 14.99
CA ASP A 302 -23.72 4.47 13.83
C ASP A 302 -22.67 4.93 12.78
N TYR A 303 -21.37 4.70 12.99
CA TYR A 303 -20.32 5.20 12.09
C TYR A 303 -20.40 4.59 10.67
N PRO A 304 -20.56 3.26 10.48
CA PRO A 304 -20.78 2.67 9.16
C PRO A 304 -22.03 3.22 8.47
N ASP A 305 -23.13 3.41 9.20
CA ASP A 305 -24.37 3.97 8.66
C ASP A 305 -24.22 5.43 8.21
N ALA A 306 -23.42 6.22 8.94
CA ALA A 306 -23.07 7.56 8.52
C ALA A 306 -22.31 7.58 7.19
N VAL A 307 -21.40 6.62 6.96
CA VAL A 307 -20.70 6.45 5.67
C VAL A 307 -21.67 6.04 4.56
N ARG A 308 -22.55 5.06 4.81
CA ARG A 308 -23.58 4.62 3.84
C ARG A 308 -24.48 5.78 3.42
N LYS A 309 -24.95 6.57 4.39
CA LYS A 309 -25.78 7.76 4.15
C LYS A 309 -25.02 8.81 3.35
N LEU A 310 -23.76 9.10 3.72
CA LEU A 310 -22.94 10.08 3.01
C LEU A 310 -22.66 9.64 1.57
N ALA A 311 -22.32 8.37 1.33
CA ALA A 311 -22.10 7.84 -0.01
C ALA A 311 -23.35 8.00 -0.89
N LYS A 312 -24.53 7.70 -0.36
CA LYS A 312 -25.79 7.93 -1.07
C LYS A 312 -26.06 9.41 -1.34
N GLN A 313 -25.83 10.29 -0.36
CA GLN A 313 -26.05 11.74 -0.49
C GLN A 313 -25.13 12.37 -1.54
N GLU A 314 -23.87 11.93 -1.57
CA GLU A 314 -22.85 12.42 -2.47
C GLU A 314 -22.80 11.66 -3.80
N ASN A 315 -23.67 10.66 -4.01
CA ASN A 315 -23.68 9.78 -5.18
C ASN A 315 -22.31 9.15 -5.46
N LEU A 316 -21.71 8.56 -4.43
CA LEU A 316 -20.42 7.88 -4.49
C LEU A 316 -20.57 6.37 -4.50
N THR A 317 -19.60 5.69 -5.12
CA THR A 317 -19.41 4.26 -4.91
C THR A 317 -19.06 4.01 -3.45
N LEU A 318 -19.77 3.05 -2.86
CA LEU A 318 -19.55 2.54 -1.51
C LEU A 318 -18.96 1.13 -1.59
N LEU A 319 -17.86 0.90 -0.91
CA LEU A 319 -17.36 -0.45 -0.62
C LEU A 319 -17.72 -0.76 0.84
N ASP A 320 -18.80 -1.52 1.05
CA ASP A 320 -19.33 -1.84 2.38
C ASP A 320 -18.54 -2.98 3.06
N LEU A 321 -17.28 -2.68 3.41
CA LEU A 321 -16.40 -3.62 4.08
C LEU A 321 -16.90 -3.99 5.49
N ASN A 322 -17.74 -3.16 6.11
CA ASN A 322 -18.36 -3.46 7.40
C ASN A 322 -19.23 -4.71 7.26
N GLU A 323 -20.16 -4.76 6.30
CA GLU A 323 -21.00 -5.95 6.07
C GLU A 323 -20.18 -7.17 5.64
N MET A 324 -19.22 -7.01 4.73
CA MET A 324 -18.36 -8.15 4.33
C MET A 324 -17.56 -8.72 5.50
N SER A 325 -17.05 -7.85 6.39
CA SER A 325 -16.29 -8.29 7.57
C SER A 325 -17.16 -9.06 8.58
N LYS A 326 -18.45 -8.71 8.73
CA LYS A 326 -19.39 -9.48 9.57
C LYS A 326 -19.52 -10.91 9.07
N VAL A 327 -19.76 -11.08 7.76
CA VAL A 327 -19.86 -12.41 7.14
C VAL A 327 -18.56 -13.19 7.33
N LEU A 328 -17.42 -12.55 7.07
CA LEU A 328 -16.11 -13.17 7.16
C LEU A 328 -15.77 -13.63 8.58
N TYR A 329 -15.99 -12.78 9.58
CA TYR A 329 -15.73 -13.12 10.98
C TYR A 329 -16.70 -14.16 11.51
N GLN A 330 -17.97 -14.09 11.13
CA GLN A 330 -18.96 -15.12 11.47
C GLN A 330 -18.56 -16.48 10.88
N THR A 331 -18.04 -16.48 9.65
CA THR A 331 -17.60 -17.69 8.95
C THR A 331 -16.36 -18.31 9.58
N TRP A 332 -15.37 -17.48 9.95
CA TRP A 332 -14.21 -17.97 10.70
C TRP A 332 -14.57 -18.43 12.12
N GLY A 333 -15.63 -17.86 12.71
CA GLY A 333 -16.02 -18.10 14.09
C GLY A 333 -15.01 -17.56 15.10
N VAL A 334 -15.28 -17.80 16.39
CA VAL A 334 -14.47 -17.27 17.49
C VAL A 334 -13.01 -17.75 17.37
N GLU A 335 -12.76 -19.06 17.40
CA GLU A 335 -11.37 -19.56 17.41
C GLU A 335 -10.67 -19.42 16.05
N GLY A 336 -11.37 -19.68 14.95
CA GLY A 336 -10.78 -19.58 13.61
C GLY A 336 -10.35 -18.16 13.27
N SER A 337 -11.12 -17.15 13.70
CA SER A 337 -10.78 -15.74 13.42
C SER A 337 -9.47 -15.30 14.06
N LYS A 338 -9.00 -15.92 15.16
CA LYS A 338 -7.69 -15.57 15.77
C LYS A 338 -6.54 -15.67 14.77
N LYS A 339 -6.64 -16.56 13.77
CA LYS A 339 -5.63 -16.72 12.71
C LYS A 339 -5.48 -15.49 11.81
N ALA A 340 -6.50 -14.63 11.71
CA ALA A 340 -6.48 -13.39 10.93
C ALA A 340 -5.93 -12.18 11.70
N PHE A 341 -5.88 -12.26 13.02
CA PHE A 341 -5.46 -11.16 13.88
C PHE A 341 -4.10 -11.44 14.50
N VAL A 342 -3.55 -10.45 15.20
CA VAL A 342 -2.30 -10.63 15.97
C VAL A 342 -2.59 -11.38 17.27
N HIS A 343 -2.82 -12.68 17.14
CA HIS A 343 -2.88 -13.66 18.22
C HIS A 343 -1.72 -14.64 18.07
N PHE A 344 -0.67 -14.48 18.88
CA PHE A 344 0.54 -15.30 18.79
C PHE A 344 1.05 -15.66 20.19
N PRO A 345 1.37 -16.94 20.44
CA PRO A 345 1.96 -17.33 21.72
C PRO A 345 3.34 -16.70 21.91
N ALA A 346 3.75 -16.51 23.17
CA ALA A 346 5.08 -16.07 23.55
C ALA A 346 6.17 -16.88 22.82
N GLY A 347 7.25 -16.19 22.42
CA GLY A 347 8.34 -16.81 21.66
C GLY A 347 8.09 -17.03 20.16
N THR A 348 6.93 -16.62 19.62
CA THR A 348 6.69 -16.70 18.16
C THR A 348 7.63 -15.80 17.35
N PHE A 349 7.94 -14.61 17.88
CA PHE A 349 8.87 -13.65 17.28
C PHE A 349 10.09 -13.41 18.17
N PRO A 350 11.25 -13.06 17.57
CA PRO A 350 12.45 -12.72 18.35
C PRO A 350 12.17 -11.65 19.40
N GLY A 351 12.50 -11.95 20.66
CA GLY A 351 12.32 -11.02 21.79
C GLY A 351 10.88 -10.91 22.33
N GLN A 352 9.93 -11.66 21.79
CA GLN A 352 8.55 -11.71 22.30
C GLN A 352 8.47 -12.54 23.59
N LYS A 353 8.26 -11.88 24.73
CA LYS A 353 8.19 -12.55 26.05
C LYS A 353 6.79 -12.99 26.45
N GLU A 354 5.77 -12.29 25.96
CA GLU A 354 4.37 -12.49 26.34
C GLU A 354 3.53 -12.88 25.11
N ASP A 355 2.38 -13.47 25.36
CA ASP A 355 1.37 -13.70 24.33
C ASP A 355 0.91 -12.36 23.73
N LEU A 356 0.79 -12.30 22.41
CA LEU A 356 0.08 -11.24 21.73
C LEU A 356 -1.38 -11.67 21.54
N ALA A 357 -2.33 -10.81 21.89
CA ALA A 357 -3.76 -11.06 21.74
C ALA A 357 -4.49 -9.76 21.38
N ASP A 358 -4.46 -9.40 20.09
CA ASP A 358 -5.07 -8.18 19.55
C ASP A 358 -6.34 -8.53 18.75
N ASN A 359 -7.43 -7.79 18.96
CA ASN A 359 -8.72 -8.01 18.29
C ASN A 359 -9.07 -6.93 17.26
N THR A 360 -8.14 -6.03 16.95
CA THR A 360 -8.31 -4.91 16.03
C THR A 360 -7.35 -5.02 14.85
N HIS A 361 -6.08 -5.33 15.10
CA HIS A 361 -5.04 -5.33 14.09
C HIS A 361 -4.84 -6.71 13.47
N PHE A 362 -4.75 -6.72 12.15
CA PHE A 362 -4.54 -7.93 11.38
C PHE A 362 -3.08 -8.35 11.37
N ASN A 363 -2.87 -9.63 11.10
CA ASN A 363 -1.60 -10.12 10.56
C ASN A 363 -1.68 -10.17 9.01
N PRO A 364 -0.61 -10.54 8.28
CA PRO A 364 -0.64 -10.57 6.82
C PRO A 364 -1.77 -11.40 6.21
N TYR A 365 -2.18 -12.52 6.83
CA TYR A 365 -3.31 -13.32 6.35
C TYR A 365 -4.64 -12.55 6.48
N GLY A 366 -4.92 -11.96 7.64
CA GLY A 366 -6.14 -11.17 7.83
C GLY A 366 -6.18 -9.93 6.93
N GLY A 367 -5.04 -9.24 6.77
CA GLY A 367 -4.92 -8.11 5.85
C GLY A 367 -5.14 -8.52 4.39
N TYR A 368 -4.68 -9.71 3.99
CA TYR A 368 -4.88 -10.25 2.64
C TYR A 368 -6.35 -10.57 2.36
N GLU A 369 -7.04 -11.23 3.28
CA GLU A 369 -8.47 -11.54 3.15
C GLU A 369 -9.33 -10.26 3.10
N MET A 370 -9.00 -9.24 3.90
CA MET A 370 -9.64 -7.92 3.82
C MET A 370 -9.35 -7.21 2.49
N ALA A 371 -8.12 -7.31 1.97
CA ALA A 371 -7.79 -6.77 0.65
C ALA A 371 -8.61 -7.46 -0.45
N LYS A 372 -8.84 -8.77 -0.36
CA LYS A 372 -9.71 -9.50 -1.31
C LYS A 372 -11.17 -9.06 -1.23
N CYS A 373 -11.70 -8.73 -0.05
CA CYS A 373 -13.01 -8.09 0.07
C CYS A 373 -13.07 -6.78 -0.72
N ILE A 374 -12.07 -5.90 -0.54
CA ILE A 374 -11.99 -4.62 -1.26
C ILE A 374 -11.90 -4.84 -2.77
N VAL A 375 -11.04 -5.74 -3.23
CA VAL A 375 -10.86 -6.04 -4.65
C VAL A 375 -12.12 -6.63 -5.26
N GLN A 376 -12.83 -7.49 -4.53
CA GLN A 376 -14.12 -8.02 -4.98
C GLN A 376 -15.16 -6.91 -5.13
N MET A 377 -15.32 -6.02 -4.17
CA MET A 377 -16.26 -4.89 -4.28
C MET A 377 -15.86 -3.91 -5.39
N LEU A 378 -14.57 -3.66 -5.61
CA LEU A 378 -14.10 -2.87 -6.74
C LEU A 378 -14.43 -3.56 -8.07
N LYS A 379 -14.21 -4.87 -8.16
CA LYS A 379 -14.53 -5.69 -9.33
C LYS A 379 -16.02 -5.63 -9.68
N ASP A 380 -16.88 -5.63 -8.67
CA ASP A 380 -18.35 -5.61 -8.82
C ASP A 380 -18.92 -4.20 -9.00
N SER A 381 -18.10 -3.16 -8.81
CA SER A 381 -18.50 -1.77 -9.00
C SER A 381 -18.43 -1.32 -10.47
N ASP A 382 -19.10 -0.20 -10.78
CA ASP A 382 -19.03 0.47 -12.09
C ASP A 382 -17.78 1.35 -12.25
N LEU A 383 -16.83 1.31 -11.30
CA LEU A 383 -15.60 2.09 -11.38
C LEU A 383 -14.69 1.49 -12.45
N ALA A 384 -14.21 2.33 -13.37
CA ALA A 384 -13.31 1.92 -14.45
C ALA A 384 -11.99 1.31 -13.96
N ILE A 385 -11.62 1.50 -12.68
CA ILE A 385 -10.43 0.85 -12.11
C ILE A 385 -10.52 -0.68 -12.09
N ASN A 386 -11.73 -1.25 -12.13
CA ASN A 386 -11.95 -2.70 -12.12
C ASN A 386 -11.25 -3.43 -13.28
N GLN A 387 -11.05 -2.78 -14.43
CA GLN A 387 -10.40 -3.34 -15.61
C GLN A 387 -8.89 -3.58 -15.39
N TYR A 388 -8.31 -2.95 -14.36
CA TYR A 388 -6.91 -3.09 -14.00
C TYR A 388 -6.67 -4.13 -12.90
N ILE A 389 -7.70 -4.87 -12.47
CA ILE A 389 -7.52 -6.00 -11.56
C ILE A 389 -6.84 -7.14 -12.33
N VAL A 390 -5.85 -7.78 -11.69
CA VAL A 390 -5.08 -8.88 -12.28
C VAL A 390 -5.96 -10.07 -12.67
N LYS A 391 -5.65 -10.71 -13.80
CA LYS A 391 -6.47 -11.79 -14.39
C LYS A 391 -6.50 -13.07 -13.55
N ASP A 392 -5.53 -13.26 -12.66
CA ASP A 392 -5.47 -14.40 -11.75
C ASP A 392 -6.36 -14.23 -10.51
N PHE A 393 -6.87 -13.01 -10.24
CA PHE A 393 -7.92 -12.82 -9.23
C PHE A 393 -9.28 -13.33 -9.73
N LYS A 394 -9.64 -14.55 -9.32
CA LYS A 394 -10.88 -15.20 -9.76
C LYS A 394 -12.13 -14.70 -9.05
N GLY A 395 -11.97 -14.03 -7.92
CA GLY A 395 -13.04 -13.49 -7.09
C GLY A 395 -12.85 -13.89 -5.64
N PHE A 396 -13.69 -13.35 -4.76
CA PHE A 396 -13.68 -13.64 -3.33
C PHE A 396 -15.10 -13.69 -2.77
N ASP A 397 -15.34 -14.65 -1.88
CA ASP A 397 -16.61 -14.81 -1.17
C ASP A 397 -16.29 -14.83 0.34
N PRO A 398 -16.73 -13.83 1.13
CA PRO A 398 -16.42 -13.77 2.55
C PRO A 398 -17.07 -14.92 3.35
N SER A 399 -18.05 -15.63 2.79
CA SER A 399 -18.60 -16.85 3.40
C SER A 399 -17.76 -18.10 3.13
N ARG A 400 -16.73 -17.98 2.27
CA ARG A 400 -15.81 -19.05 1.88
C ARG A 400 -14.37 -18.50 1.78
N PRO A 401 -13.82 -18.01 2.90
CA PRO A 401 -12.47 -17.46 2.93
C PRO A 401 -11.41 -18.50 2.56
N ASP A 402 -10.23 -18.01 2.20
CA ASP A 402 -9.11 -18.91 1.94
C ASP A 402 -8.75 -19.70 3.20
N ALA A 403 -8.31 -20.94 3.02
CA ALA A 403 -7.72 -21.67 4.13
C ALA A 403 -6.44 -20.97 4.57
N PHE A 404 -6.25 -20.78 5.88
CA PHE A 404 -5.07 -20.12 6.44
C PHE A 404 -3.74 -20.65 5.87
N ASP A 405 -3.58 -21.98 5.80
CA ASP A 405 -2.35 -22.62 5.33
C ASP A 405 -2.16 -22.56 3.79
N ALA A 406 -3.20 -22.13 3.06
CA ALA A 406 -3.13 -21.92 1.62
C ALA A 406 -2.59 -20.54 1.26
N VAL A 407 -2.76 -19.53 2.11
CA VAL A 407 -2.23 -18.17 1.90
C VAL A 407 -0.77 -18.14 2.33
N ARG A 408 0.13 -18.04 1.36
CA ARG A 408 1.58 -18.13 1.58
C ARG A 408 2.24 -16.77 1.39
N ILE A 409 2.23 -15.98 2.46
CA ILE A 409 2.99 -14.73 2.55
C ILE A 409 4.12 -14.95 3.56
N PRO A 410 5.38 -15.15 3.13
CA PRO A 410 6.49 -15.35 4.05
C PRO A 410 6.68 -14.13 4.95
N ARG A 411 7.01 -14.37 6.22
CA ARG A 411 7.27 -13.31 7.20
C ARG A 411 8.52 -12.52 6.80
N SER A 412 8.41 -11.20 6.84
CA SER A 412 9.58 -10.33 6.65
C SER A 412 10.55 -10.46 7.84
N PRO A 413 11.86 -10.24 7.65
CA PRO A 413 12.85 -10.35 8.72
C PRO A 413 12.82 -9.19 9.73
N LEU A 414 11.93 -8.21 9.56
CA LEU A 414 11.76 -7.07 10.46
C LEU A 414 10.54 -7.30 11.36
N TYR A 415 10.72 -7.17 12.67
CA TYR A 415 9.72 -7.50 13.68
C TYR A 415 9.61 -6.39 14.72
N SER A 416 8.41 -6.15 15.24
CA SER A 416 8.18 -5.22 16.34
C SER A 416 7.01 -5.67 17.19
N MET A 417 7.24 -5.80 18.50
CA MET A 417 6.18 -6.11 19.47
C MET A 417 5.41 -4.86 19.90
N ALA A 418 5.82 -3.67 19.43
CA ALA A 418 5.11 -2.44 19.71
C ALA A 418 3.79 -2.41 18.94
N LYS A 419 2.69 -2.49 19.69
CA LYS A 419 1.33 -2.43 19.14
C LYS A 419 1.10 -1.15 18.31
N PRO A 420 0.44 -1.23 17.15
CA PRO A 420 0.00 -0.07 16.39
C PRO A 420 -0.93 0.83 17.20
N ASP A 421 -0.85 2.14 16.95
CA ASP A 421 -1.79 3.09 17.54
C ASP A 421 -3.18 2.86 16.96
N GLY A 422 -4.21 3.18 17.74
CA GLY A 422 -5.59 3.17 17.24
C GLY A 422 -6.46 2.02 17.75
N ASN A 423 -6.07 1.36 18.84
CA ASN A 423 -6.93 0.41 19.53
C ASN A 423 -8.07 1.08 20.31
#